data_AF-A0A6C0IS51-F1
#
_entry.id   AF-A0A6C0IS51-F1
#
_cell.length_a   1.000
_cell.length_b   1.000
_cell.length_c   1.000
_cell.angle_alpha   90.00
_cell.angle_beta   90.00
_cell.angle_gamma   90.00
#
_symmetry.space_group_name_H-M   'P 1'
#
loop_
_entity.id
_entity.type
_entity.pdbx_description
1 polymer ?
#
loop_
_entity_poly.entity_id
_entity_poly.type
_entity_poly.pdbx_seq_one_letter_code
_entity_poly.pdbx_strand_id
1 'polypeptide(L)'
;MIATQRIKSTTAKPVEIDGYESINVLKWNNSKWKNFSPYLLKTDGNEICANNGSIIFENFYQGCKVYDVVYENKVYPSKYHMNNPKYLWWEFIPKNLSSGDVILKENKIDYDLFYNWRNDLWNCANPIRYPNKINRRKNTKFSLCIDKNGNETRYNYIESRKHIYFKEYVRLVKKFPEYNKLLDKLKKGENIMICEVDVPAINKKGNYGLDCDENNVCHMSIEKLEVLLNDPSEAFGHGLCLAYSLLLDMNNLNIIF
;
A
#
# COMPACT_ATOMS: atom_id res chain seq x y z
N MET A 1 -0.61 -6.04 23.33
CA MET A 1 -1.55 -5.07 22.72
C MET A 1 -0.96 -4.53 21.42
N ILE A 2 -1.77 -4.15 20.43
CA ILE A 2 -1.30 -3.42 19.23
C ILE A 2 -1.78 -1.97 19.30
N ALA A 3 -0.86 -1.03 19.11
CA ALA A 3 -1.16 0.36 18.83
C ALA A 3 -0.53 0.79 17.50
N THR A 4 -1.01 1.88 16.92
CA THR A 4 -0.40 2.52 15.76
C THR A 4 0.01 3.93 16.11
N GLN A 5 1.12 4.41 15.57
CA GLN A 5 1.55 5.80 15.72
C GLN A 5 1.80 6.43 14.35
N ARG A 6 1.24 7.62 14.13
CA ARG A 6 1.55 8.35 12.91
C ARG A 6 2.97 8.90 12.93
N ILE A 7 3.76 8.54 11.93
CA ILE A 7 5.03 9.21 11.61
C ILE A 7 4.87 10.15 10.41
N LYS A 8 5.72 11.18 10.33
CA LYS A 8 5.63 12.21 9.26
C LYS A 8 6.25 11.78 7.94
N SER A 9 7.23 10.88 7.98
CA SER A 9 7.99 10.43 6.81
C SER A 9 8.69 9.09 7.08
N THR A 10 9.28 8.51 6.03
CA THR A 10 10.16 7.32 6.10
C THR A 10 11.39 7.52 7.00
N THR A 11 11.77 8.77 7.25
CA THR A 11 12.95 9.15 8.05
C THR A 11 12.59 9.64 9.45
N ALA A 12 11.30 9.89 9.73
CA ALA A 12 10.86 10.33 11.04
C ALA A 12 11.08 9.22 12.07
N LYS A 13 11.61 9.61 13.23
CA LYS A 13 11.70 8.74 14.40
C LYS A 13 10.31 8.67 15.06
N PRO A 14 9.81 7.48 15.39
CA PRO A 14 8.66 7.33 16.28
C PRO A 14 8.92 8.01 17.63
N VAL A 15 7.86 8.48 18.28
CA VAL A 15 7.93 8.86 19.71
C VAL A 15 7.97 7.58 20.51
N GLU A 16 8.97 7.41 21.37
CA GLU A 16 9.10 6.24 22.24
C GLU A 16 8.01 6.29 23.31
N ILE A 17 7.30 5.17 23.47
CA ILE A 17 6.25 5.00 24.48
C ILE A 17 6.67 3.83 25.37
N ASP A 18 6.60 4.03 26.68
CA ASP A 18 7.02 3.00 27.64
C ASP A 18 6.21 1.71 27.47
N GLY A 19 6.89 0.57 27.59
CA GLY A 19 6.30 -0.74 27.39
C GLY A 19 5.97 -1.13 25.94
N TYR A 20 6.26 -0.29 24.93
CA TYR A 20 6.02 -0.59 23.51
C TYR A 20 7.31 -0.80 22.71
N GLU A 21 7.36 -1.87 21.91
CA GLU A 21 8.35 -1.99 20.84
C GLU A 21 7.87 -1.26 19.57
N SER A 22 8.66 -0.29 19.10
CA SER A 22 8.35 0.45 17.87
C SER A 22 8.70 -0.34 16.60
N ILE A 23 7.71 -0.52 15.73
CA ILE A 23 7.78 -1.25 14.46
C ILE A 23 7.56 -0.28 13.30
N ASN A 24 8.64 0.31 12.78
CA ASN A 24 8.55 1.20 11.62
C ASN A 24 8.54 0.40 10.31
N VAL A 25 7.34 0.20 9.77
CA VAL A 25 7.08 -0.56 8.53
C VAL A 25 7.32 0.25 7.26
N LEU A 26 7.44 1.56 7.38
CA LEU A 26 7.69 2.47 6.25
C LEU A 26 9.20 2.62 5.98
N LYS A 27 10.04 2.45 6.99
CA LYS A 27 11.50 2.55 6.86
C LYS A 27 12.07 1.28 6.24
N TRP A 28 12.46 1.36 4.97
CA TRP A 28 13.05 0.23 4.26
C TRP A 28 14.59 0.19 4.26
N ASN A 29 15.25 1.32 4.58
CA ASN A 29 16.70 1.41 4.71
C ASN A 29 17.13 1.16 6.16
N ASN A 30 18.07 0.21 6.38
CA ASN A 30 18.65 -0.11 7.69
C ASN A 30 17.59 -0.38 8.78
N SER A 31 16.48 -1.04 8.41
CA SER A 31 15.43 -1.47 9.33
C SER A 31 15.37 -2.99 9.35
N LYS A 32 15.27 -3.57 10.55
CA LYS A 32 14.96 -5.00 10.71
C LYS A 32 13.56 -5.36 10.21
N TRP A 33 12.68 -4.37 10.05
CA TRP A 33 11.30 -4.53 9.59
C TRP A 33 11.10 -4.21 8.10
N LYS A 34 12.19 -4.01 7.35
CA LYS A 34 12.13 -3.58 5.94
C LYS A 34 11.31 -4.49 5.04
N ASN A 35 11.22 -5.79 5.36
CA ASN A 35 10.46 -6.78 4.60
C ASN A 35 8.94 -6.56 4.66
N PHE A 36 8.45 -5.79 5.64
CA PHE A 36 7.03 -5.38 5.70
C PHE A 36 6.73 -4.14 4.85
N SER A 37 7.73 -3.49 4.29
CA SER A 37 7.52 -2.32 3.45
C SER A 37 7.01 -2.74 2.07
N PRO A 38 5.88 -2.19 1.58
CA PRO A 38 5.38 -2.48 0.22
C PRO A 38 6.36 -2.07 -0.89
N TYR A 39 7.38 -1.29 -0.52
CA TYR A 39 8.42 -0.79 -1.40
C TYR A 39 9.58 -1.77 -1.59
N LEU A 40 9.68 -2.82 -0.76
CA LEU A 40 10.64 -3.92 -0.91
C LEU A 40 9.96 -5.28 -1.07
N LEU A 41 8.72 -5.41 -0.57
CA LEU A 41 7.90 -6.59 -0.75
C LEU A 41 7.71 -6.86 -2.25
N LYS A 42 7.81 -8.12 -2.65
CA LYS A 42 7.61 -8.55 -4.04
C LYS A 42 6.49 -9.56 -4.15
N THR A 43 5.77 -9.51 -5.27
CA THR A 43 4.81 -10.53 -5.65
C THR A 43 5.48 -11.87 -5.89
N ASP A 44 4.72 -12.96 -5.77
CA ASP A 44 5.19 -14.32 -6.01
C ASP A 44 4.49 -15.01 -7.19
N GLY A 45 3.61 -14.31 -7.91
CA GLY A 45 2.85 -14.85 -9.04
C GLY A 45 1.61 -15.65 -8.63
N ASN A 46 1.29 -15.69 -7.33
CA ASN A 46 0.09 -16.33 -6.80
C ASN A 46 -0.98 -15.33 -6.38
N GLU A 47 -0.80 -14.05 -6.70
CA GLU A 47 -1.79 -13.02 -6.47
C GLU A 47 -3.06 -13.26 -7.30
N ILE A 48 -4.19 -12.78 -6.80
CA ILE A 48 -5.48 -12.83 -7.51
C ILE A 48 -5.41 -12.13 -8.88
N CYS A 49 -4.67 -11.04 -8.98
CA CYS A 49 -4.40 -10.37 -10.25
C CYS A 49 -3.18 -11.00 -10.89
N ALA A 50 -3.39 -11.68 -12.03
CA ALA A 50 -2.38 -12.48 -12.70
C ALA A 50 -1.12 -11.66 -12.99
N ASN A 51 0.03 -12.23 -12.60
CA ASN A 51 1.36 -11.69 -12.82
C ASN A 51 2.41 -12.79 -12.71
N ASN A 52 3.64 -12.51 -13.13
CA ASN A 52 4.73 -13.49 -13.18
C ASN A 52 5.58 -13.52 -11.89
N GLY A 53 5.15 -12.85 -10.82
CA GLY A 53 5.96 -12.66 -9.60
C GLY A 53 7.06 -11.62 -9.77
N SER A 54 7.85 -11.42 -8.71
CA SER A 54 9.00 -10.50 -8.66
C SER A 54 8.71 -9.01 -8.87
N ILE A 55 7.44 -8.60 -8.93
CA ILE A 55 7.02 -7.20 -9.05
C ILE A 55 7.03 -6.57 -7.66
N ILE A 56 7.56 -5.36 -7.50
CA ILE A 56 7.45 -4.60 -6.25
C ILE A 56 5.97 -4.41 -5.92
N PHE A 57 5.56 -4.76 -4.70
CA PHE A 57 4.15 -4.79 -4.31
C PHE A 57 3.43 -3.45 -4.51
N GLU A 58 4.11 -2.33 -4.23
CA GLU A 58 3.60 -1.00 -4.56
C GLU A 58 3.29 -0.87 -6.06
N ASN A 59 4.19 -1.28 -6.95
CA ASN A 59 4.01 -1.20 -8.40
C ASN A 59 2.89 -2.15 -8.86
N PHE A 60 2.81 -3.34 -8.26
CA PHE A 60 1.73 -4.29 -8.52
C PHE A 60 0.36 -3.65 -8.26
N TYR A 61 0.16 -3.11 -7.06
CA TYR A 61 -1.12 -2.48 -6.68
C TYR A 61 -1.43 -1.24 -7.52
N GLN A 62 -0.42 -0.39 -7.76
CA GLN A 62 -0.59 0.82 -8.56
C GLN A 62 -0.93 0.49 -10.01
N GLY A 63 -0.32 -0.54 -10.60
CA GLY A 63 -0.60 -1.01 -11.96
C GLY A 63 -1.94 -1.72 -12.13
N CYS A 64 -2.65 -2.01 -11.03
CA CYS A 64 -4.04 -2.45 -11.10
C CYS A 64 -5.00 -1.26 -11.33
N LYS A 65 -4.58 -0.01 -11.16
CA LYS A 65 -5.47 1.16 -11.24
C LYS A 65 -5.77 1.56 -12.68
N VAL A 66 -7.01 1.97 -12.94
CA VAL A 66 -7.44 2.51 -14.24
C VAL A 66 -7.73 4.00 -14.13
N TYR A 67 -7.24 4.76 -15.11
CA TYR A 67 -7.43 6.21 -15.26
C TYR A 67 -8.18 6.48 -16.57
N ASP A 68 -8.77 7.67 -16.73
CA ASP A 68 -9.27 8.11 -18.05
C ASP A 68 -8.11 8.23 -19.05
N VAL A 69 -7.04 8.91 -18.60
CA VAL A 69 -5.86 9.19 -19.39
C VAL A 69 -4.61 9.03 -18.54
N VAL A 70 -3.58 8.39 -19.10
CA VAL A 70 -2.23 8.30 -18.52
C VAL A 70 -1.30 9.21 -19.32
N TYR A 71 -0.57 10.06 -18.61
CA TYR A 71 0.35 11.03 -19.22
C TYR A 71 1.79 10.61 -19.04
N GLU A 72 2.69 11.25 -19.80
CA GLU A 72 4.12 11.19 -19.54
C GLU A 72 4.43 11.49 -18.07
N ASN A 73 5.37 10.77 -17.47
CA ASN A 73 5.73 10.97 -16.09
C ASN A 73 7.19 10.62 -15.83
N LYS A 74 7.88 11.46 -15.06
CA LYS A 74 9.23 11.21 -14.55
C LYS A 74 9.16 11.16 -13.03
N VAL A 75 9.59 10.06 -12.45
CA VAL A 75 9.57 9.85 -11.01
C VAL A 75 11.00 9.79 -10.48
N TYR A 76 11.22 10.50 -9.38
CA TYR A 76 12.49 10.61 -8.68
C TYR A 76 12.29 10.21 -7.20
N PRO A 77 13.34 9.73 -6.50
CA PRO A 77 13.26 9.35 -5.09
C PRO A 77 12.86 10.50 -4.16
N SER A 78 13.16 11.73 -4.58
CA SER A 78 12.94 12.93 -3.79
C SER A 78 12.82 14.15 -4.70
N LYS A 79 12.08 15.16 -4.23
CA LYS A 79 11.95 16.47 -4.90
C LYS A 79 13.30 17.17 -5.13
N TYR A 80 14.30 16.90 -4.29
CA TYR A 80 15.64 17.48 -4.40
C TYR A 80 16.46 16.90 -5.56
N HIS A 81 16.01 15.80 -6.15
CA HIS A 81 16.69 15.13 -7.26
C HIS A 81 15.96 15.29 -8.60
N MET A 82 14.91 16.11 -8.64
CA MET A 82 14.17 16.37 -9.86
C MET A 82 15.11 16.89 -10.95
N ASN A 83 14.92 16.38 -12.16
CA ASN A 83 15.70 16.71 -13.37
C ASN A 83 17.17 16.24 -13.34
N ASN A 84 17.57 15.40 -12.38
CA ASN A 84 18.87 14.75 -12.39
C ASN A 84 18.74 13.30 -12.88
N PRO A 85 19.24 12.95 -14.09
CA PRO A 85 19.10 11.61 -14.66
C PRO A 85 19.66 10.49 -13.79
N LYS A 86 20.67 10.76 -12.96
CA LYS A 86 21.25 9.77 -12.02
C LYS A 86 20.22 9.24 -11.02
N TYR A 87 19.20 10.03 -10.71
CA TYR A 87 18.17 9.70 -9.74
C TYR A 87 16.80 9.45 -10.41
N LEU A 88 16.74 9.34 -11.73
CA LEU A 88 15.51 8.99 -12.42
C LEU A 88 15.16 7.54 -12.09
N TRP A 89 14.08 7.34 -11.32
CA TRP A 89 13.62 6.01 -10.94
C TRP A 89 12.77 5.36 -12.02
N TRP A 90 12.01 6.17 -12.74
CA TRP A 90 11.06 5.71 -13.74
C TRP A 90 10.67 6.86 -14.68
N GLU A 91 10.57 6.55 -15.96
CA GLU A 91 10.05 7.44 -17.00
C GLU A 91 9.05 6.65 -17.83
N PHE A 92 7.81 7.11 -17.85
CA PHE A 92 6.78 6.58 -18.74
C PHE A 92 6.53 7.56 -19.88
N ILE A 93 6.51 7.03 -21.10
CA ILE A 93 6.23 7.78 -22.33
C ILE A 93 4.94 7.19 -22.95
N PRO A 94 3.82 7.95 -23.01
CA PRO A 94 2.60 7.48 -23.63
C PRO A 94 2.78 7.31 -25.14
N LYS A 95 2.01 6.42 -25.76
CA LYS A 95 1.97 6.29 -27.22
C LYS A 95 1.43 7.55 -27.89
N ASN A 96 0.50 8.26 -27.25
CA ASN A 96 0.06 9.58 -27.69
C ASN A 96 0.66 10.69 -26.82
N LEU A 97 1.72 11.32 -27.30
CA LEU A 97 2.43 12.40 -26.58
C LEU A 97 1.59 13.66 -26.36
N SER A 98 0.73 14.00 -27.32
CA SER A 98 -0.04 15.25 -27.27
C SER A 98 -1.16 15.23 -26.23
N SER A 99 -1.89 14.11 -26.13
CA SER A 99 -3.06 14.00 -25.27
C SER A 99 -2.85 13.09 -24.06
N GLY A 100 -1.76 12.32 -24.02
CA GLY A 100 -1.65 11.12 -23.18
C GLY A 100 -2.41 9.94 -23.78
N ASP A 101 -2.18 8.76 -23.19
CA ASP A 101 -2.85 7.52 -23.55
C ASP A 101 -4.25 7.46 -22.93
N VAL A 102 -5.29 7.47 -23.75
CA VAL A 102 -6.70 7.40 -23.30
C VAL A 102 -7.03 5.95 -22.97
N ILE A 103 -6.89 5.58 -21.70
CA ILE A 103 -7.07 4.20 -21.23
C ILE A 103 -8.55 3.85 -21.12
N LEU A 104 -9.40 4.80 -20.70
CA LEU A 104 -10.82 4.57 -20.47
C LEU A 104 -11.63 5.67 -21.16
N LYS A 105 -12.51 5.25 -22.07
CA LYS A 105 -13.49 6.13 -22.73
C LYS A 105 -14.84 5.44 -22.74
N GLU A 106 -15.89 6.15 -22.30
CA GLU A 106 -17.27 5.62 -22.29
C GLU A 106 -17.37 4.24 -21.62
N ASN A 107 -16.65 4.06 -20.50
CA ASN A 107 -16.57 2.82 -19.72
C ASN A 107 -15.90 1.61 -20.43
N LYS A 108 -15.36 1.81 -21.63
CA LYS A 108 -14.57 0.83 -22.40
C LYS A 108 -13.07 1.06 -22.19
N ILE A 109 -12.36 -0.01 -21.88
CA ILE A 109 -10.91 0.00 -21.68
C ILE A 109 -10.21 -0.23 -23.02
N ASP A 110 -9.19 0.58 -23.30
CA ASP A 110 -8.19 0.29 -24.32
C ASP A 110 -7.08 -0.58 -23.67
N TYR A 111 -7.14 -1.89 -23.91
CA TYR A 111 -6.23 -2.84 -23.27
C TYR A 111 -4.79 -2.69 -23.76
N ASP A 112 -4.58 -2.30 -25.01
CA ASP A 112 -3.23 -2.14 -25.56
C ASP A 112 -2.51 -0.97 -24.88
N LEU A 113 -3.23 0.14 -24.65
CA LEU A 113 -2.69 1.27 -23.89
C LEU A 113 -2.58 0.95 -22.40
N PHE A 114 -3.56 0.25 -21.83
CA PHE A 114 -3.53 -0.15 -20.42
C PHE A 114 -2.33 -1.05 -20.11
N TYR A 115 -2.12 -2.11 -20.90
CA TYR A 115 -1.01 -3.03 -20.72
C TYR A 115 0.34 -2.39 -21.02
N ASN A 116 0.41 -1.45 -21.98
CA ASN A 116 1.63 -0.68 -22.22
C ASN A 116 2.08 0.04 -20.94
N TRP A 117 1.19 0.80 -20.31
CA TRP A 117 1.47 1.50 -19.06
C TRP A 117 1.71 0.55 -17.88
N ARG A 118 0.85 -0.45 -17.70
CA ARG A 118 0.93 -1.40 -16.59
C ARG A 118 2.24 -2.18 -16.62
N ASN A 119 2.63 -2.70 -17.78
CA ASN A 119 3.85 -3.52 -17.91
C ASN A 119 5.10 -2.66 -17.69
N ASP A 120 5.12 -1.43 -18.20
CA ASP A 120 6.22 -0.49 -17.95
C ASP A 120 6.39 -0.21 -16.45
N LEU A 121 5.29 0.04 -15.74
CA LEU A 121 5.30 0.21 -14.28
C LEU A 121 5.71 -1.06 -13.53
N TRP A 122 5.18 -2.22 -13.91
CA TRP A 122 5.46 -3.50 -13.25
C TRP A 122 6.92 -3.95 -13.42
N ASN A 123 7.56 -3.59 -14.53
CA ASN A 123 8.96 -3.86 -14.79
C ASN A 123 9.92 -2.83 -14.14
N CYS A 124 9.39 -1.78 -13.50
CA CYS A 124 10.21 -0.81 -12.80
C CYS A 124 10.86 -1.43 -11.55
N ALA A 125 12.19 -1.35 -11.46
CA ALA A 125 12.97 -1.85 -10.32
C ALA A 125 12.87 -0.99 -9.06
N ASN A 126 12.18 0.16 -9.12
CA ASN A 126 11.97 1.08 -8.00
C ASN A 126 10.47 1.18 -7.65
N PRO A 127 10.12 1.46 -6.39
CA PRO A 127 8.73 1.65 -5.98
C PRO A 127 8.15 2.99 -6.48
N ILE A 128 7.04 2.94 -7.20
CA ILE A 128 6.38 4.11 -7.81
C ILE A 128 5.00 4.34 -7.21
N ARG A 129 4.92 5.26 -6.23
CA ARG A 129 3.67 5.57 -5.51
C ARG A 129 2.62 6.33 -6.33
N TYR A 130 3.06 7.14 -7.31
CA TYR A 130 2.19 8.01 -8.11
C TYR A 130 2.53 7.90 -9.60
N PRO A 131 2.19 6.77 -10.25
CA PRO A 131 2.58 6.52 -11.64
C PRO A 131 1.90 7.45 -12.65
N ASN A 132 0.77 8.06 -12.31
CA ASN A 132 0.11 9.06 -13.16
C ASN A 132 0.13 10.47 -12.53
N LYS A 133 1.25 10.88 -11.93
CA LYS A 133 1.46 12.16 -11.21
C LYS A 133 0.65 12.31 -9.90
N ILE A 134 1.28 12.93 -8.90
CA ILE A 134 0.71 13.08 -7.55
C ILE A 134 -0.61 13.87 -7.52
N ASN A 135 -0.77 14.87 -8.38
CA ASN A 135 -1.97 15.71 -8.45
C ASN A 135 -3.18 14.98 -9.06
N ARG A 136 -2.96 13.89 -9.83
CA ARG A 136 -4.04 13.09 -10.44
C ARG A 136 -4.36 11.81 -9.68
N ARG A 137 -3.77 11.59 -8.49
CA ARG A 137 -4.03 10.39 -7.67
C ARG A 137 -5.52 10.15 -7.39
N LYS A 138 -6.32 11.23 -7.32
CA LYS A 138 -7.77 11.20 -7.11
C LYS A 138 -8.58 10.85 -8.36
N ASN A 139 -7.94 10.81 -9.54
CA ASN A 139 -8.60 10.57 -10.82
C ASN A 139 -8.68 9.07 -11.17
N THR A 140 -8.21 8.20 -10.27
CA THR A 140 -8.39 6.75 -10.39
C THR A 140 -9.88 6.43 -10.44
N LYS A 141 -10.33 5.66 -11.43
CA LYS A 141 -11.75 5.30 -11.58
C LYS A 141 -12.11 4.04 -10.82
N PHE A 142 -11.29 3.01 -10.99
CA PHE A 142 -11.41 1.71 -10.34
C PHE A 142 -10.05 1.01 -10.41
N SER A 143 -9.93 -0.13 -9.74
CA SER A 143 -8.85 -1.08 -9.96
C SER A 143 -9.37 -2.25 -10.79
N LEU A 144 -8.64 -2.62 -11.84
CA LEU A 144 -8.91 -3.77 -12.68
C LEU A 144 -8.09 -4.95 -12.18
N CYS A 145 -8.78 -6.03 -11.78
CA CYS A 145 -8.18 -7.33 -11.52
C CYS A 145 -8.50 -8.24 -12.70
N ILE A 146 -7.46 -8.86 -13.27
CA ILE A 146 -7.60 -9.87 -14.31
C ILE A 146 -6.98 -11.14 -13.73
N ASP A 147 -7.79 -12.17 -13.51
CA ASP A 147 -7.32 -13.41 -12.92
C ASP A 147 -6.53 -14.28 -13.92
N LYS A 148 -6.03 -15.42 -13.47
CA LYS A 148 -5.24 -16.35 -14.31
C LYS A 148 -6.04 -16.98 -15.46
N ASN A 149 -7.37 -16.94 -15.40
CA ASN A 149 -8.27 -17.42 -16.44
C ASN A 149 -8.71 -16.30 -17.39
N GLY A 150 -8.25 -15.06 -17.17
CA GLY A 150 -8.67 -13.89 -17.94
C GLY A 150 -9.99 -13.29 -17.50
N ASN A 151 -10.58 -13.72 -16.38
CA ASN A 151 -11.79 -13.09 -15.86
C ASN A 151 -11.47 -11.71 -15.29
N GLU A 152 -12.32 -10.76 -15.62
CA GLU A 152 -12.15 -9.38 -15.18
C GLU A 152 -13.06 -9.03 -14.02
N THR A 153 -12.51 -8.31 -13.05
CA THR A 153 -13.27 -7.70 -11.97
C THR A 153 -12.85 -6.25 -11.79
N ARG A 154 -13.84 -5.34 -11.77
CA ARG A 154 -13.63 -3.92 -11.52
C ARG A 154 -13.96 -3.62 -10.07
N TYR A 155 -12.95 -3.26 -9.30
CA TYR A 155 -13.10 -2.93 -7.89
C TYR A 155 -13.11 -1.42 -7.68
N ASN A 156 -14.06 -0.93 -6.89
CA ASN A 156 -14.01 0.44 -6.37
C ASN A 156 -12.86 0.57 -5.34
N TYR A 157 -12.72 1.74 -4.73
CA TYR A 157 -11.64 1.99 -3.77
C TYR A 157 -11.65 1.03 -2.57
N ILE A 158 -12.81 0.79 -1.95
CA ILE A 158 -12.92 -0.09 -0.78
C ILE A 158 -12.69 -1.55 -1.18
N GLU A 159 -13.28 -1.98 -2.29
CA GLU A 159 -13.15 -3.36 -2.74
C GLU A 159 -11.71 -3.66 -3.19
N SER A 160 -11.02 -2.72 -3.83
CA SER A 160 -9.61 -2.91 -4.23
C SER A 160 -8.66 -2.95 -3.04
N ARG A 161 -8.96 -2.15 -2.01
CA ARG A 161 -8.24 -2.22 -0.73
C ARG A 161 -8.39 -3.59 -0.07
N LYS A 162 -9.58 -4.17 -0.04
CA LYS A 162 -9.84 -5.49 0.56
C LYS A 162 -9.25 -6.64 -0.27
N HIS A 163 -9.65 -6.74 -1.52
CA HIS A 163 -9.42 -7.93 -2.35
C HIS A 163 -8.07 -7.92 -3.06
N ILE A 164 -7.46 -6.75 -3.28
CA ILE A 164 -6.12 -6.65 -3.86
C ILE A 164 -5.11 -6.31 -2.77
N TYR A 165 -5.19 -5.10 -2.18
CA TYR A 165 -4.10 -4.62 -1.33
C TYR A 165 -3.95 -5.43 -0.03
N PHE A 166 -4.96 -5.44 0.82
CA PHE A 166 -4.91 -6.10 2.13
C PHE A 166 -4.66 -7.61 1.97
N LYS A 167 -5.49 -8.28 1.16
CA LYS A 167 -5.40 -9.73 0.93
C LYS A 167 -3.99 -10.15 0.49
N GLU A 168 -3.45 -9.52 -0.56
CA GLU A 168 -2.16 -9.90 -1.10
C GLU A 168 -0.99 -9.45 -0.23
N TYR A 169 -1.07 -8.26 0.36
CA TYR A 169 -0.05 -7.77 1.30
C TYR A 169 0.10 -8.75 2.47
N VAL A 170 -1.02 -9.09 3.12
CA VAL A 170 -1.05 -10.00 4.27
C VAL A 170 -0.50 -11.37 3.90
N ARG A 171 -0.96 -11.94 2.77
CA ARG A 171 -0.47 -13.24 2.29
C ARG A 171 1.05 -13.26 2.09
N LEU A 172 1.62 -12.18 1.56
CA LEU A 172 3.04 -12.07 1.33
C LEU A 172 3.83 -11.83 2.62
N VAL A 173 3.38 -10.94 3.52
CA VAL A 173 4.13 -10.63 4.75
C VAL A 173 4.16 -11.79 5.74
N LYS A 174 3.12 -12.64 5.79
CA LYS A 174 3.06 -13.84 6.63
C LYS A 174 4.17 -14.86 6.35
N LYS A 175 4.81 -14.78 5.18
CA LYS A 175 5.93 -15.67 4.81
C LYS A 175 7.24 -15.33 5.50
N PHE A 176 7.37 -14.12 6.06
CA PHE A 176 8.62 -13.68 6.67
C PHE A 176 8.71 -14.12 8.14
N PRO A 177 9.88 -14.59 8.62
CA PRO A 177 10.09 -14.94 10.01
C PRO A 177 9.79 -13.79 10.98
N GLU A 178 10.00 -12.54 10.56
CA GLU A 178 9.68 -11.35 11.32
C GLU A 178 8.20 -11.28 11.71
N TYR A 179 7.29 -11.79 10.87
CA TYR A 179 5.86 -11.79 11.16
C TYR A 179 5.55 -12.68 12.37
N ASN A 180 6.07 -13.90 12.36
CA ASN A 180 5.92 -14.84 13.47
C ASN A 180 6.53 -14.30 14.76
N LYS A 181 7.68 -13.62 14.69
CA LYS A 181 8.27 -12.96 15.87
C LYS A 181 7.34 -11.91 16.49
N LEU A 182 6.65 -11.11 15.67
CA LEU A 182 5.67 -10.14 16.19
C LEU A 182 4.45 -10.83 16.80
N LEU A 183 3.95 -11.88 16.16
CA LEU A 183 2.83 -12.67 16.66
C LEU A 183 3.16 -13.33 18.01
N ASP A 184 4.36 -13.90 18.15
CA ASP A 184 4.81 -14.53 19.40
C ASP A 184 4.94 -13.52 20.54
N LYS A 185 5.43 -12.31 20.25
CA LYS A 185 5.48 -11.20 21.22
C LYS A 185 4.09 -10.86 21.73
N LEU A 186 3.12 -10.71 20.82
CA LEU A 186 1.74 -10.45 21.18
C LEU A 186 1.13 -11.57 22.03
N LYS A 187 1.38 -12.83 21.67
CA LYS A 187 0.92 -14.00 22.45
C LYS A 187 1.52 -14.06 23.85
N LYS A 188 2.71 -13.50 24.06
CA LYS A 188 3.35 -13.36 25.39
C LYS A 188 2.85 -12.15 26.18
N GLY A 189 1.93 -11.36 25.63
CA GLY A 189 1.42 -10.15 26.26
C GLY A 189 2.30 -8.92 26.05
N GLU A 190 3.34 -8.98 25.21
CA GLU A 190 4.14 -7.80 24.87
C GLU A 190 3.33 -6.82 24.01
N ASN A 191 3.63 -5.52 24.14
CA ASN A 191 2.97 -4.48 23.35
C ASN A 191 3.85 -4.05 22.18
N ILE A 192 3.24 -3.90 21.01
CA ILE A 192 3.91 -3.41 19.80
C ILE A 192 3.21 -2.16 19.28
N MET A 193 3.99 -1.21 18.79
CA MET A 193 3.51 0.02 18.20
C MET A 193 3.93 0.07 16.73
N ILE A 194 2.98 -0.02 15.83
CA ILE A 194 3.23 0.01 14.38
C ILE A 194 3.25 1.47 13.91
N CYS A 195 4.38 1.91 13.38
CA CYS A 195 4.62 3.30 13.04
C CYS A 195 4.57 3.52 11.52
N GLU A 196 3.63 4.34 11.04
CA GLU A 196 3.36 4.48 9.61
C GLU A 196 2.70 5.86 9.28
N VAL A 197 2.69 6.30 8.01
CA VAL A 197 2.15 7.62 7.63
C VAL A 197 0.63 7.64 7.46
N ASP A 198 0.05 6.53 7.01
CA ASP A 198 -1.33 6.21 6.62
C ASP A 198 -2.11 5.45 7.71
N VAL A 199 -1.95 5.89 8.97
CA VAL A 199 -2.75 5.53 10.16
C VAL A 199 -3.56 6.74 10.67
N PRO A 200 -4.58 6.55 11.53
CA PRO A 200 -5.33 7.63 12.17
C PRO A 200 -4.42 8.60 12.95
N ALA A 201 -4.83 9.87 13.01
CA ALA A 201 -4.12 10.92 13.73
C ALA A 201 -5.02 12.15 13.93
N ILE A 202 -4.82 12.89 15.03
CA ILE A 202 -5.59 14.09 15.39
C ILE A 202 -5.62 15.11 14.23
N ASN A 203 -4.49 15.27 13.53
CA ASN A 203 -4.31 16.25 12.47
C ASN A 203 -4.48 15.67 11.05
N LYS A 204 -5.26 14.60 10.89
CA LYS A 204 -5.59 14.02 9.59
C LYS A 204 -7.06 14.21 9.26
N LYS A 205 -7.34 14.11 7.96
CA LYS A 205 -8.73 14.01 7.48
C LYS A 205 -9.26 12.63 7.84
N GLY A 206 -10.50 12.58 8.32
CA GLY A 206 -11.17 11.36 8.76
C GLY A 206 -11.74 11.54 10.17
N ASN A 207 -12.41 10.51 10.67
CA ASN A 207 -13.18 10.59 11.92
C ASN A 207 -12.42 10.00 13.13
N TYR A 208 -11.31 9.28 12.91
CA TYR A 208 -10.66 8.49 13.95
C TYR A 208 -9.45 9.18 14.59
N GLY A 209 -9.24 10.45 14.27
CA GLY A 209 -8.26 11.29 14.97
C GLY A 209 -8.59 11.50 16.45
N LEU A 210 -9.87 11.46 16.82
CA LEU A 210 -10.35 11.61 18.21
C LEU A 210 -10.02 10.39 19.09
N ASP A 211 -9.76 9.24 18.48
CA ASP A 211 -9.35 8.01 19.18
C ASP A 211 -7.83 8.00 19.49
N CYS A 212 -7.11 9.04 19.06
CA CYS A 212 -5.67 9.13 19.21
C CYS A 212 -5.29 10.00 20.42
N ASP A 213 -4.21 9.65 21.09
CA ASP A 213 -3.60 10.52 22.13
C ASP A 213 -2.83 11.70 21.52
N GLU A 214 -2.25 12.56 22.37
CA GLU A 214 -1.44 13.72 21.96
C GLU A 214 -0.20 13.36 21.12
N ASN A 215 0.27 12.12 21.21
CA ASN A 215 1.37 11.57 20.43
C ASN A 215 0.91 10.91 19.12
N ASN A 216 -0.38 11.00 18.78
CA ASN A 216 -1.04 10.31 17.67
C ASN A 216 -0.90 8.78 17.76
N VAL A 217 -0.91 8.24 18.97
CA VAL A 217 -1.02 6.81 19.24
C VAL A 217 -2.49 6.43 19.28
N CYS A 218 -2.87 5.40 18.53
CA CYS A 218 -4.22 4.88 18.48
C CYS A 218 -4.20 3.37 18.77
N HIS A 219 -4.93 2.93 19.79
CA HIS A 219 -5.06 1.52 20.10
C HIS A 219 -5.97 0.82 19.09
N MET A 220 -5.51 -0.31 18.58
CA MET A 220 -6.19 -1.08 17.54
C MET A 220 -6.89 -2.30 18.13
N SER A 221 -8.15 -2.47 17.73
CA SER A 221 -8.92 -3.70 17.90
C SER A 221 -9.35 -4.22 16.53
N ILE A 222 -9.85 -5.46 16.48
CA ILE A 222 -10.38 -6.06 15.24
C ILE A 222 -11.55 -5.21 14.72
N GLU A 223 -12.47 -4.83 15.60
CA GLU A 223 -13.67 -4.06 15.27
C GLU A 223 -13.29 -2.69 14.70
N LYS A 224 -12.32 -1.99 15.33
CA LYS A 224 -11.83 -0.71 14.82
C LYS A 224 -11.19 -0.86 13.44
N LEU A 225 -10.39 -1.90 13.22
CA LEU A 225 -9.73 -2.13 11.94
C LEU A 225 -10.70 -2.52 10.83
N GLU A 226 -11.75 -3.27 11.15
CA GLU A 226 -12.85 -3.57 10.23
C GLU A 226 -13.58 -2.31 9.79
N VAL A 227 -13.87 -1.41 10.73
CA VAL A 227 -14.49 -0.12 10.42
C VAL A 227 -13.55 0.72 9.53
N LEU A 228 -12.27 0.85 9.90
CA LEU A 228 -11.27 1.60 9.12
C LEU A 228 -11.08 1.01 7.71
N LEU A 229 -11.10 -0.31 7.57
CA LEU A 229 -10.98 -1.01 6.28
C LEU A 229 -12.14 -0.64 5.33
N ASN A 230 -13.33 -0.41 5.88
CA ASN A 230 -14.54 -0.04 5.14
C ASN A 230 -14.75 1.47 4.98
N ASP A 231 -13.99 2.32 5.67
CA ASP A 231 -14.15 3.78 5.61
C ASP A 231 -13.33 4.39 4.45
N PRO A 232 -13.98 5.03 3.45
CA PRO A 232 -13.29 5.72 2.36
C PRO A 232 -12.67 7.07 2.78
N SER A 233 -13.08 7.63 3.91
CA SER A 233 -12.56 8.90 4.45
C SER A 233 -11.16 8.74 5.05
N GLU A 234 -10.83 7.53 5.51
CA GLU A 234 -9.54 7.18 6.08
C GLU A 234 -8.64 6.48 5.06
N ALA A 235 -7.33 6.68 5.20
CA ALA A 235 -6.36 5.85 4.53
C ALA A 235 -6.23 4.53 5.30
N PHE A 236 -6.14 3.41 4.57
CA PHE A 236 -5.86 2.10 5.17
C PHE A 236 -4.51 1.59 4.70
N GLY A 237 -3.45 2.08 5.34
CA GLY A 237 -2.07 1.76 4.99
C GLY A 237 -1.65 0.33 5.35
N HIS A 238 -0.47 -0.06 4.88
CA HIS A 238 0.14 -1.35 5.18
C HIS A 238 0.39 -1.58 6.68
N GLY A 239 0.60 -0.51 7.47
CA GLY A 239 0.67 -0.61 8.92
C GLY A 239 -0.63 -1.14 9.55
N LEU A 240 -1.78 -0.65 9.08
CA LEU A 240 -3.09 -1.16 9.51
C LEU A 240 -3.35 -2.57 9.00
N CYS A 241 -2.89 -2.89 7.78
CA CYS A 241 -2.97 -4.26 7.26
C CYS A 241 -2.20 -5.25 8.14
N LEU A 242 -0.98 -4.89 8.55
CA LEU A 242 -0.15 -5.70 9.45
C LEU A 242 -0.81 -5.85 10.83
N ALA A 243 -1.29 -4.75 11.42
CA ALA A 243 -2.01 -4.76 12.70
C ALA A 243 -3.21 -5.71 12.67
N TYR A 244 -4.02 -5.62 11.62
CA TYR A 244 -5.23 -6.42 11.49
C TYR A 244 -4.91 -7.91 11.33
N SER A 245 -3.95 -8.24 10.47
CA SER A 245 -3.51 -9.62 10.30
C SER A 245 -2.99 -10.25 11.58
N LEU A 246 -2.18 -9.51 12.36
CA LEU A 246 -1.64 -10.00 13.62
C LEU A 246 -2.74 -10.24 14.66
N LEU A 247 -3.74 -9.36 14.75
CA LEU A 247 -4.87 -9.53 15.66
C LEU A 247 -5.76 -10.72 15.27
N LEU A 248 -6.02 -10.92 13.97
CA LEU A 248 -6.77 -12.08 13.49
C LEU A 248 -6.05 -13.38 13.86
N ASP A 249 -4.75 -13.50 13.55
CA ASP A 249 -3.98 -14.70 13.85
C ASP A 249 -3.79 -14.94 15.36
N MET A 250 -3.70 -13.87 16.16
CA MET A 250 -3.63 -13.98 17.61
C MET A 250 -4.91 -14.58 18.20
N ASN A 251 -6.06 -14.27 17.61
CA ASN A 251 -7.38 -14.77 18.04
C ASN A 251 -7.84 -16.02 17.28
N ASN A 252 -6.99 -16.61 16.43
CA ASN A 252 -7.33 -17.74 15.55
C ASN A 252 -8.56 -17.48 14.65
N LEU A 253 -8.71 -16.25 14.16
CA LEU A 253 -9.79 -15.83 13.27
C LEU A 253 -9.31 -15.82 11.81
N ASN A 254 -10.21 -16.19 10.90
CA ASN A 254 -9.97 -16.13 9.45
C ASN A 254 -10.45 -14.79 8.86
N ILE A 255 -9.85 -14.37 7.74
CA ILE A 255 -10.32 -13.23 6.94
C ILE A 255 -11.61 -13.65 6.19
N ILE A 256 -12.66 -12.82 6.22
CA ILE A 256 -14.03 -13.21 5.81
C ILE A 256 -14.45 -12.60 4.45
N PHE A 257 -13.52 -12.19 3.58
CA PHE A 257 -13.84 -11.53 2.31
C PHE A 257 -12.91 -11.89 1.14
#